data_AF-A0A0B6Y1X8-F1
#
_entry.id   AF-A0A0B6Y1X8-F1
#
_cell.length_a   1.000
_cell.length_b   1.000
_cell.length_c   1.000
_cell.angle_alpha   90.00
_cell.angle_beta   90.00
_cell.angle_gamma   90.00
#
_symmetry.space_group_name_H-M   'P 1'
#
loop_
_entity.id
_entity.type
_entity.pdbx_description
1 polymer ?
#
loop_
_entity_poly.entity_id
_entity_poly.type
_entity_poly.pdbx_seq_one_letter_code
_entity_poly.pdbx_strand_id
1 'polypeptide(L)' 'TIVLVEQTNKDVIFTIPCSTVIGWTPQPSSLRLYFGAGECLLLRPLSGEAEEMQEIITRLRAVTNGTETS' A
#
# COMPACT_ATOMS: atom_id res chain seq x y z
N THR A 1 8.93 5.46 4.69
CA THR A 1 9.15 4.76 3.41
C THR A 1 8.27 3.55 3.36
N ILE A 2 7.67 3.24 2.22
CA ILE A 2 6.95 1.98 1.96
C ILE A 2 7.94 0.99 1.34
N VAL A 3 7.89 -0.25 1.82
CA VAL A 3 8.75 -1.33 1.37
C VAL A 3 7.87 -2.54 1.11
N LEU A 4 7.98 -3.13 -0.08
CA LEU A 4 7.38 -4.42 -0.40
C LEU A 4 8.46 -5.49 -0.28
N VAL A 5 8.17 -6.52 0.51
CA VAL A 5 9.09 -7.61 0.81
C VAL A 5 8.48 -8.92 0.33
N GLU A 6 9.27 -9.71 -0.40
CA GLU A 6 8.90 -11.06 -0.80
C GLU A 6 9.03 -12.00 0.41
N GLN A 7 7.99 -12.79 0.68
CA GLN A 7 7.85 -13.46 1.99
C GLN A 7 8.86 -14.59 2.21
N THR A 8 9.30 -15.26 1.14
CA THR A 8 10.12 -16.47 1.19
C THR A 8 11.57 -16.13 1.51
N ASN A 9 12.18 -15.25 0.72
CA ASN A 9 13.59 -14.90 0.78
C ASN A 9 13.84 -13.63 1.59
N LYS A 10 12.78 -12.90 1.95
CA LYS A 10 12.85 -11.58 2.61
C LYS A 10 13.49 -10.50 1.74
N ASP A 11 13.44 -10.69 0.43
CA ASP A 11 13.99 -9.74 -0.53
C ASP A 11 13.11 -8.49 -0.61
N VAL A 12 13.75 -7.32 -0.59
CA VAL A 12 13.08 -6.05 -0.88
C VAL A 12 12.90 -5.94 -2.39
N ILE A 13 11.66 -6.06 -2.85
CA ILE A 13 11.33 -6.06 -4.29
C ILE A 13 10.83 -4.70 -4.78
N PHE A 14 10.42 -3.81 -3.87
CA PHE A 14 9.98 -2.46 -4.22
C PHE A 14 10.11 -1.53 -3.02
N THR A 15 10.51 -0.27 -3.25
CA THR A 15 10.51 0.76 -2.22
C THR A 15 10.16 2.13 -2.79
N ILE A 16 9.38 2.89 -2.03
CA ILE A 16 9.09 4.30 -2.33
C ILE A 16 9.09 5.15 -1.05
N PRO A 17 9.49 6.42 -1.13
CA PRO A 17 9.27 7.36 -0.04
C PRO A 17 7.78 7.50 0.27
N CYS A 18 7.41 7.74 1.53
CA CYS A 18 6.00 8.00 1.85
C CYS A 18 5.48 9.30 1.23
N SER A 19 6.38 10.27 1.02
CA SER A 19 6.07 11.57 0.42
C SER A 19 5.65 11.49 -1.05
N THR A 20 5.94 10.38 -1.74
CA THR A 20 5.52 10.19 -3.14
C THR A 20 4.15 9.56 -3.25
N VAL A 21 3.54 9.07 -2.15
CA VAL A 21 2.21 8.47 -2.19
C VAL A 21 1.17 9.57 -2.33
N ILE A 22 0.33 9.45 -3.35
CA ILE A 22 -0.72 10.43 -3.67
C ILE A 22 -2.13 9.91 -3.32
N GLY A 23 -2.31 8.59 -3.22
CA GLY A 23 -3.58 8.01 -2.77
C GLY A 23 -3.65 6.49 -2.88
N TRP A 24 -4.80 5.92 -2.52
CA TRP A 24 -5.06 4.49 -2.61
C TRP A 24 -6.54 4.18 -2.80
N THR A 25 -6.85 3.08 -3.48
CA THR A 25 -8.21 2.54 -3.63
C THR A 25 -8.29 1.13 -3.02
N PRO A 26 -9.04 0.95 -1.92
CA PRO A 26 -9.38 -0.37 -1.39
C PRO A 26 -10.26 -1.12 -2.38
N GLN A 27 -9.98 -2.40 -2.55
CA GLN A 27 -10.77 -3.35 -3.32
C GLN A 27 -11.12 -4.54 -2.40
N PRO A 28 -12.08 -5.41 -2.77
CA PRO A 28 -12.54 -6.49 -1.90
C PRO A 28 -11.45 -7.39 -1.34
N SER A 29 -10.34 -7.58 -2.05
CA SER A 29 -9.22 -8.44 -1.62
C SER A 29 -7.83 -7.86 -1.90
N SER A 30 -7.76 -6.58 -2.27
CA SER A 30 -6.50 -5.92 -2.64
C SER A 30 -6.55 -4.43 -2.38
N LEU A 31 -5.39 -3.79 -2.38
CA LEU A 31 -5.24 -2.35 -2.30
C LEU A 31 -4.46 -1.88 -3.52
N ARG A 32 -5.00 -0.91 -4.25
CA ARG A 32 -4.25 -0.20 -5.28
C ARG A 32 -3.65 1.06 -4.68
N LEU A 33 -2.34 1.17 -4.65
CA LEU A 33 -1.60 2.32 -4.18
C LEU A 33 -1.14 3.15 -5.38
N TYR A 34 -1.31 4.47 -5.30
CA TYR A 34 -0.87 5.43 -6.31
C TYR A 34 0.26 6.29 -5.77
N PHE A 35 1.29 6.51 -6.58
CA PHE A 35 2.46 7.29 -6.20
C PHE A 35 3.07 8.02 -7.40
N GLY A 36 3.99 8.94 -7.12
CA GLY A 36 4.76 9.65 -8.14
C GLY A 36 3.88 10.51 -9.04
N ALA A 37 3.99 10.30 -10.34
CA ALA A 37 3.27 11.02 -11.38
C ALA A 37 2.08 10.21 -11.94
N GLY A 38 1.65 9.15 -11.25
CA GLY A 38 0.52 8.30 -11.65
C GLY A 38 0.85 6.82 -11.73
N GLU A 39 2.03 6.40 -11.30
CA GLU A 39 2.36 4.99 -11.13
C GLU A 39 1.44 4.34 -10.09
N CYS A 40 1.18 3.04 -10.26
CA CYS A 40 0.37 2.29 -9.30
C CYS A 40 0.96 0.91 -8.98
N LEU A 41 0.70 0.48 -7.75
CA LEU A 41 1.04 -0.84 -7.23
C LEU A 41 -0.24 -1.51 -6.73
N LEU A 42 -0.51 -2.73 -7.19
CA LEU A 42 -1.60 -3.55 -6.66
C LEU A 42 -1.01 -4.58 -5.69
N LEU A 43 -1.47 -4.56 -4.44
CA LEU A 43 -1.01 -5.48 -3.40
C LEU A 43 -2.20 -6.18 -2.74
N ARG A 44 -1.98 -7.41 -2.28
CA ARG A 44 -2.97 -8.19 -1.53
C ARG A 44 -2.49 -8.34 -0.09
N PRO A 45 -3.38 -8.19 0.91
CA PRO A 45 -3.08 -8.56 2.29
C PRO A 45 -2.68 -10.03 2.38
N LEU A 46 -1.81 -10.39 3.32
CA LEU A 46 -1.30 -11.76 3.46
C LEU A 46 -2.37 -12.71 4.00
N SER A 47 -3.15 -12.26 4.98
CA SER A 47 -4.28 -13.01 5.55
C SER A 47 -5.52 -12.96 4.65
N GLY A 48 -5.64 -11.89 3.85
CA GLY A 48 -6.86 -11.57 3.11
C GLY A 48 -8.02 -11.10 3.98
N GLU A 49 -7.79 -10.92 5.28
CA GLU A 49 -8.82 -10.47 6.21
C GLU A 49 -9.05 -8.97 6.12
N ALA A 50 -10.30 -8.56 6.37
CA ALA A 50 -10.69 -7.16 6.32
C ALA A 50 -9.95 -6.31 7.38
N GLU A 51 -9.62 -6.89 8.53
CA GLU A 51 -8.88 -6.20 9.60
C GLU A 51 -7.46 -5.83 9.16
N GLU A 52 -6.74 -6.74 8.48
CA GLU A 52 -5.41 -6.45 7.93
C GLU A 52 -5.48 -5.29 6.92
N MET A 53 -6.49 -5.27 6.06
CA MET A 53 -6.71 -4.16 5.13
C MET A 53 -6.92 -2.82 5.86
N GLN A 54 -7.74 -2.82 6.92
CA GLN A 54 -7.98 -1.61 7.72
C GLN A 54 -6.72 -1.13 8.46
N GLU A 55 -5.87 -2.04 8.93
CA GLU A 55 -4.58 -1.69 9.52
C GLU A 55 -3.66 -1.02 8.50
N ILE A 56 -3.56 -1.60 7.29
CA ILE A 56 -2.76 -1.03 6.19
C ILE A 56 -3.25 0.39 5.86
N ILE A 57 -4.56 0.59 5.71
CA ILE A 57 -5.15 1.90 5.42
C ILE A 57 -4.87 2.90 6.55
N THR A 58 -5.03 2.49 7.81
CA THR A 58 -4.75 3.34 8.98
C THR A 58 -3.30 3.80 8.99
N ARG A 59 -2.36 2.90 8.69
CA ARG A 59 -0.94 3.22 8.63
C ARG A 59 -0.61 4.15 7.47
N LEU A 60 -1.20 3.94 6.29
CA LEU A 60 -1.03 4.83 5.14
C LEU A 60 -1.47 6.26 5.46
N ARG A 61 -2.63 6.43 6.13
CA ARG A 61 -3.11 7.75 6.60
C ARG A 61 -2.14 8.41 7.58
N ALA A 62 -1.49 7.63 8.44
CA ALA A 62 -0.58 8.16 9.45
C ALA A 62 0.78 8.61 8.90
N VAL A 63 1.25 7.98 7.81
CA VAL A 63 2.64 8.14 7.33
C VAL A 63 2.76 8.81 5.96
N THR A 64 1.65 9.04 5.25
CA THR A 64 1.63 9.63 3.91
C THR A 64 0.68 10.83 3.84
N ASN A 65 0.81 11.66 2.80
CA ASN A 65 -0.14 12.74 2.50
C ASN A 65 -1.23 12.31 1.51
N GLY A 66 -1.28 11.02 1.14
CA GLY A 66 -2.27 10.51 0.21
C GLY A 66 -3.65 10.38 0.84
N THR A 67 -4.67 10.16 0.01
CA THR A 67 -6.04 9.92 0.47
C THR A 67 -6.64 8.66 -0.17
N GLU A 68 -7.69 8.14 0.46
CA GLU A 68 -8.50 7.08 -0.11
C GLU A 68 -9.32 7.61 -1.30
N THR A 69 -9.36 6.85 -2.39
CA THR A 69 -10.08 7.16 -3.64
C THR A 69 -11.05 6.05 -4.01
N SER A 70 -12.18 6.41 -4.63
CA SER A 70 -13.25 5.49 -5.05
C SER A 70 -13.00 4.79 -6.38
#